data_AF-A0A2C9LIK0-F1
#
_entry.id   AF-A0A2C9LIK0-F1
#
_cell.length_a   1.000
_cell.length_b   1.000
_cell.length_c   1.000
_cell.angle_alpha   90.00
_cell.angle_beta   90.00
_cell.angle_gamma   90.00
#
_symmetry.space_group_name_H-M   'P 1'
#
loop_
_entity.id
_entity.type
_entity.pdbx_description
1 polymer ?
#
loop_
_entity_poly.entity_id
_entity_poly.type
_entity_poly.pdbx_seq_one_letter_code
_entity_poly.pdbx_strand_id
1 'polypeptide(L)'
;MTVYSISFLGLYNAAPFISGYLDKGVLLDEPDGGPVTSRDGTQLPSMSDMLICYPTQTGYYAWRNRARGSWYIEAIVQVFMRFAKNEDICAMLNRVNYLVSRKVSECNQKEMNSMSQMSEYKSTLRRPHLFFFPGIGVNI
;
A
#
# COMPACT_ATOMS: atom_id res chain seq x y z
N MET A 1 -23.15 -4.44 -8.58
CA MET A 1 -21.90 -4.06 -7.90
C MET A 1 -21.91 -4.69 -6.52
N THR A 2 -20.81 -5.30 -6.04
CA THR A 2 -20.78 -5.89 -4.68
C THR A 2 -19.69 -5.18 -3.91
N VAL A 3 -20.08 -4.53 -2.81
CA VAL A 3 -19.15 -3.80 -1.95
C VAL A 3 -18.62 -4.77 -0.90
N TYR A 4 -17.31 -4.81 -0.78
CA TYR A 4 -16.66 -5.45 0.35
C TYR A 4 -16.14 -4.32 1.23
N SER A 5 -16.71 -4.18 2.42
CA SER A 5 -15.98 -3.54 3.51
C SER A 5 -14.85 -4.50 3.84
N ILE A 6 -13.62 -4.20 3.39
CA ILE A 6 -12.46 -4.75 4.08
C ILE A 6 -12.40 -3.97 5.38
N SER A 7 -13.20 -4.39 6.35
CA SER A 7 -12.97 -4.02 7.74
C SER A 7 -11.60 -4.59 8.06
N PHE A 8 -10.56 -3.75 8.03
CA PHE A 8 -9.26 -4.08 8.63
C PHE A 8 -9.46 -4.14 10.15
N LEU A 9 -10.20 -5.14 10.63
CA LEU A 9 -10.15 -5.64 12.00
C LEU A 9 -8.79 -6.31 12.14
N GLY A 10 -7.74 -5.49 12.30
CA GLY A 10 -6.37 -5.98 12.39
C GLY A 10 -5.28 -4.93 12.56
N LEU A 11 -5.56 -3.63 12.33
CA LEU A 11 -4.57 -2.56 12.58
C LEU A 11 -4.95 -1.61 13.73
N TYR A 12 -6.00 -1.92 14.50
CA TYR A 12 -6.30 -1.26 15.79
C TYR A 12 -5.35 -1.69 16.92
N ASN A 13 -4.04 -1.72 16.64
CA ASN A 13 -2.98 -1.63 17.64
C ASN A 13 -1.92 -0.59 17.26
N ALA A 14 -2.25 0.36 16.38
CA ALA A 14 -1.56 1.64 16.40
C ALA A 14 -2.31 2.52 17.42
N ALA A 15 -1.68 2.70 18.58
CA ALA A 15 -2.23 3.34 19.77
C ALA A 15 -3.00 4.65 19.47
N PRO A 16 -4.09 4.93 20.20
CA PRO A 16 -4.72 6.24 20.16
C PRO A 16 -3.69 7.29 20.56
N PHE A 17 -3.52 8.30 19.73
CA PHE A 17 -2.75 9.51 20.06
C PHE A 17 -3.53 10.29 21.13
N ILE A 18 -3.48 9.80 22.37
CA ILE A 18 -3.92 10.50 23.56
C ILE A 18 -2.74 10.52 24.53
N SER A 19 -2.23 11.73 24.76
CA SER A 19 -1.47 12.16 25.94
C SER A 19 -0.10 11.51 26.19
N GLY A 20 0.95 12.21 25.76
CA GLY A 20 2.14 12.47 26.60
C GLY A 20 3.11 11.33 26.92
N TYR A 21 2.89 10.10 26.46
CA TYR A 21 3.89 9.04 26.57
C TYR A 21 4.70 8.96 25.28
N LEU A 22 6.02 9.12 25.39
CA LEU A 22 6.96 8.76 24.33
C LEU A 22 6.73 7.27 24.00
N ASP A 23 6.45 6.97 22.73
CA ASP A 23 6.34 5.60 22.23
C ASP A 23 7.67 4.85 22.49
N LYS A 24 7.62 3.53 22.72
CA LYS A 24 8.74 2.70 23.21
C LYS A 24 9.90 2.51 22.21
N GLY A 25 9.97 3.35 21.18
CA GLY A 25 10.91 3.20 20.06
C GLY A 25 10.54 2.01 19.18
N VAL A 26 11.19 1.91 18.02
CA VAL A 26 11.05 0.76 17.13
C VAL A 26 12.11 -0.27 17.52
N LEU A 27 11.70 -1.53 17.71
CA LEU A 27 12.64 -2.63 17.95
C LEU A 27 13.60 -2.75 16.76
N LEU A 28 14.83 -3.16 17.05
CA LEU A 28 15.78 -3.53 16.00
C LEU A 28 15.38 -4.90 15.47
N ASP A 29 15.59 -5.14 14.18
CA ASP A 29 15.44 -6.48 13.62
C ASP A 29 16.31 -7.48 14.40
N GLU A 30 15.68 -8.54 14.90
CA GLU A 30 16.42 -9.59 15.59
C GLU A 30 17.29 -10.35 14.58
N PRO A 31 18.59 -10.53 14.85
CA PRO A 31 19.45 -11.32 13.98
C PRO A 31 19.03 -12.80 14.03
N ASP A 32 18.93 -13.42 12.86
CA ASP A 32 18.54 -14.82 12.71
C ASP A 32 19.64 -15.74 13.30
N GLY A 33 19.50 -16.08 14.59
CA GLY A 33 20.14 -17.26 15.20
C GLY A 33 21.63 -17.23 15.58
N GLY A 34 22.25 -16.08 15.86
CA GLY A 34 23.68 -16.00 16.25
C GLY A 34 23.96 -15.19 17.54
N PRO A 35 25.00 -15.53 18.33
CA PRO A 35 25.38 -14.74 19.50
C PRO A 35 25.78 -13.32 19.10
N VAL A 36 25.09 -12.34 19.67
CA VAL A 36 25.26 -10.90 19.39
C VAL A 36 26.63 -10.45 19.89
N THR A 37 27.65 -10.62 19.05
CA THR A 37 28.99 -10.06 19.23
C THR A 37 29.14 -8.92 18.23
N SER A 38 29.50 -7.74 18.73
CA SER A 38 29.60 -6.44 18.03
C SER A 38 28.29 -5.87 17.45
N ARG A 39 27.83 -4.76 18.06
CA ARG A 39 26.88 -3.82 17.43
C ARG A 39 27.59 -3.11 16.29
N ASP A 40 27.71 -3.77 15.15
CA ASP A 40 27.93 -3.06 13.90
C ASP A 40 26.73 -2.15 13.67
N GLY A 41 26.97 -0.91 13.23
CA GLY A 41 25.93 0.11 12.99
C GLY A 41 24.98 -0.22 11.82
N THR A 42 24.68 -1.49 11.59
CA THR A 42 23.89 -2.06 10.49
C THR A 42 22.51 -2.54 10.93
N GLN A 43 22.17 -2.48 12.22
CA GLN A 43 20.84 -2.87 12.70
C GLN A 43 19.78 -1.87 12.21
N LEU A 44 18.79 -2.40 11.50
CA LEU A 44 17.65 -1.66 10.98
C LEU A 44 16.45 -1.77 11.93
N PRO A 45 15.53 -0.79 11.91
CA PRO A 45 14.25 -0.92 12.61
C PRO A 45 13.40 -2.05 11.98
N SER A 46 12.63 -2.77 12.79
CA SER A 46 11.86 -3.95 12.34
C SER A 46 10.79 -3.71 11.26
N MET A 47 10.49 -2.45 10.96
CA MET A 47 9.51 -2.05 9.94
C MET A 47 10.14 -1.14 8.88
N SER A 48 11.42 -1.38 8.56
CA SER A 48 12.15 -0.64 7.52
C SER A 48 12.02 -1.29 6.13
N ASP A 49 12.20 -0.48 5.08
CA ASP A 49 12.16 -0.93 3.68
C ASP A 49 10.85 -1.60 3.24
N MET A 50 9.72 -1.15 3.82
CA MET A 50 8.40 -1.62 3.47
C MET A 50 7.61 -0.59 2.66
N LEU A 51 6.73 -1.10 1.80
CA LEU A 51 5.71 -0.31 1.13
C LEU A 51 4.37 -1.02 1.27
N ILE A 52 3.45 -0.41 2.00
CA ILE A 52 2.14 -0.98 2.30
C ILE A 52 1.07 -0.17 1.56
N CYS A 53 0.29 -0.84 0.73
CA CYS A 53 -0.68 -0.22 -0.16
C CYS A 53 -2.10 -0.59 0.27
N TYR A 54 -2.97 0.41 0.38
CA TYR A 54 -4.37 0.23 0.77
C TYR A 54 -5.30 0.68 -0.35
N PRO A 55 -6.33 -0.13 -0.68
CA PRO A 55 -7.27 0.21 -1.75
C PRO A 55 -8.14 1.42 -1.41
N THR A 56 -8.35 1.68 -0.12
CA THR A 56 -9.14 2.78 0.39
C THR A 56 -8.54 3.29 1.69
N GLN A 57 -8.81 4.55 2.02
CA GLN A 57 -8.53 5.10 3.34
C GLN A 57 -9.35 4.40 4.43
N THR A 58 -8.82 4.38 5.66
CA THR A 58 -9.49 3.83 6.84
C THR A 58 -10.89 4.42 7.02
N GLY A 59 -11.88 3.56 7.27
CA GLY A 59 -13.28 3.96 7.47
C GLY A 59 -14.11 4.07 6.20
N TYR A 60 -13.54 3.85 5.02
CA TYR A 60 -14.25 3.91 3.73
C TYR A 60 -14.32 2.53 3.04
N TYR A 61 -15.23 2.40 2.08
CA TYR A 61 -15.43 1.17 1.32
C TYR A 61 -14.42 1.01 0.18
N ALA A 62 -13.99 -0.24 -0.04
CA ALA A 62 -13.28 -0.63 -1.26
C ALA A 62 -14.28 -1.16 -2.29
N TRP A 63 -14.35 -0.51 -3.45
CA TRP A 63 -15.32 -0.82 -4.48
C TRP A 63 -14.85 -1.97 -5.40
N ARG A 64 -15.78 -2.87 -5.72
CA ARG A 64 -15.57 -4.00 -6.62
C ARG A 64 -16.71 -4.15 -7.62
N ASN A 65 -16.35 -4.23 -8.89
CA ASN A 65 -17.23 -4.66 -9.96
C ASN A 65 -17.22 -6.19 -10.07
N ARG A 66 -18.38 -6.83 -10.30
CA ARG A 66 -18.46 -8.30 -10.40
C ARG A 66 -17.71 -8.87 -11.60
N ALA A 67 -17.72 -8.16 -12.74
CA ALA A 67 -17.06 -8.58 -13.97
C ALA A 67 -15.60 -8.14 -14.02
N ARG A 68 -15.28 -6.90 -13.58
CA ARG A 68 -13.94 -6.31 -13.69
C ARG A 68 -13.05 -6.47 -12.44
N GLY A 69 -13.64 -6.86 -11.32
CA GLY A 69 -12.93 -6.97 -10.05
C GLY A 69 -12.81 -5.66 -9.28
N SER A 70 -11.85 -5.60 -8.36
CA SER A 70 -11.61 -4.42 -7.50
C SER A 70 -11.14 -3.25 -8.34
N TRP A 71 -11.68 -2.06 -8.06
CA TRP A 71 -11.25 -0.85 -8.73
C TRP A 71 -9.77 -0.56 -8.58
N TYR A 72 -9.23 -0.85 -7.39
CA TYR A 72 -7.84 -0.63 -7.02
C TYR A 72 -6.91 -1.63 -7.73
N ILE A 73 -7.24 -2.92 -7.68
CA ILE A 73 -6.42 -3.97 -8.32
C ILE A 73 -6.40 -3.78 -9.84
N GLU A 74 -7.54 -3.44 -10.43
CA GLU A 74 -7.59 -3.11 -11.85
C GLU A 74 -6.64 -1.95 -12.21
N ALA A 75 -6.63 -0.89 -11.40
CA ALA A 75 -5.74 0.25 -11.60
C ALA A 75 -4.26 -0.14 -11.42
N ILE A 76 -3.92 -0.94 -10.42
CA ILE A 76 -2.56 -1.48 -10.23
C ILE A 76 -2.10 -2.20 -11.48
N VAL A 77 -2.89 -3.18 -11.96
CA VAL A 77 -2.51 -4.00 -13.12
C VAL A 77 -2.31 -3.12 -14.35
N GLN A 78 -3.24 -2.19 -14.62
CA GLN A 78 -3.14 -1.28 -15.77
C GLN A 78 -1.88 -0.40 -15.72
N VAL A 79 -1.54 0.13 -14.54
CA VAL A 79 -0.37 1.00 -14.38
C VAL A 79 0.93 0.19 -14.48
N PHE A 80 1.03 -0.92 -13.73
CA PHE A 80 2.27 -1.69 -13.66
C PHE A 80 2.63 -2.30 -15.01
N MET A 81 1.65 -2.81 -15.76
CA MET A 81 1.88 -3.32 -17.11
C MET A 81 2.44 -2.28 -18.07
N ARG A 82 2.12 -0.99 -17.88
CA ARG A 82 2.53 0.09 -18.80
C ARG A 82 3.80 0.80 -18.36
N PHE A 83 3.99 0.98 -17.06
CA PHE A 83 4.98 1.92 -16.52
C PHE A 83 6.10 1.26 -15.72
N ALA A 84 6.01 -0.02 -15.35
CA ALA A 84 7.02 -0.69 -14.51
C ALA A 84 8.43 -0.73 -15.12
N LYS A 85 8.54 -0.54 -16.44
CA LYS A 85 9.82 -0.48 -17.16
C LYS A 85 10.52 0.89 -17.05
N ASN A 86 9.80 1.97 -16.75
CA ASN A 86 10.34 3.33 -16.80
C ASN A 86 10.10 4.16 -15.52
N GLU A 87 9.20 3.74 -14.64
CA GLU A 87 8.82 4.52 -13.46
C GLU A 87 9.11 3.75 -12.17
N ASP A 88 9.43 4.49 -11.11
CA ASP A 88 9.55 3.93 -9.79
C ASP A 88 8.16 3.63 -9.19
N ILE A 89 8.13 2.77 -8.17
CA ILE A 89 6.90 2.30 -7.56
C ILE A 89 6.02 3.42 -6.99
N CYS A 90 6.59 4.48 -6.42
CA CYS A 90 5.83 5.58 -5.83
C CYS A 90 5.16 6.42 -6.93
N ALA A 91 5.88 6.69 -8.03
CA ALA A 91 5.31 7.35 -9.20
C ALA A 91 4.14 6.53 -9.78
N MET A 92 4.29 5.22 -9.90
CA MET A 92 3.22 4.33 -10.35
C MET A 92 2.02 4.33 -9.39
N LEU A 93 2.24 4.24 -8.08
CA LEU A 93 1.16 4.28 -7.10
C LEU A 93 0.40 5.62 -7.12
N ASN A 94 1.07 6.74 -7.41
CA ASN A 94 0.39 8.01 -7.66
C ASN A 94 -0.53 7.97 -8.89
N ARG A 95 -0.13 7.27 -9.95
CA ARG A 95 -1.03 7.02 -11.11
C ARG A 95 -2.21 6.13 -10.72
N VAL A 96 -1.99 5.12 -9.89
CA VAL A 96 -3.07 4.27 -9.37
C VAL A 96 -4.08 5.13 -8.58
N ASN A 97 -3.60 5.99 -7.68
CA ASN A 97 -4.43 6.95 -6.95
C ASN A 97 -5.26 7.82 -7.90
N TYR A 98 -4.63 8.36 -8.96
CA TYR A 98 -5.32 9.14 -9.98
C TYR A 98 -6.41 8.36 -10.74
N LEU A 99 -6.17 7.09 -11.08
CA LEU A 99 -7.17 6.26 -11.76
C LEU A 99 -8.34 5.91 -10.84
N VAL A 100 -8.08 5.65 -9.56
CA VAL A 100 -9.09 5.27 -8.58
C VAL A 100 -9.97 6.46 -8.21
N SER A 101 -9.39 7.66 -8.01
CA SER A 101 -10.14 8.87 -7.66
C SER A 101 -11.12 9.33 -8.74
N ARG A 102 -10.91 8.91 -10.00
CA ARG A 102 -11.80 9.22 -11.12
C ARG A 102 -12.98 8.27 -11.28
N LYS A 103 -13.04 7.19 -10.51
CA LYS A 103 -14.14 6.23 -10.57
C LYS A 103 -15.27 6.69 -9.65
N VAL A 104 -16.50 6.54 -10.15
CA VAL A 104 -17.73 6.86 -9.43
C VAL A 104 -18.63 5.64 -9.45
N SER A 105 -19.27 5.36 -8.31
CA SER A 105 -20.07 4.14 -8.17
C SER A 105 -21.41 4.32 -8.87
N GLU A 106 -21.83 3.26 -9.55
CA GLU A 106 -23.12 3.19 -10.22
C GLU A 106 -23.88 1.97 -9.68
N CYS A 107 -24.89 2.22 -8.86
CA CYS A 107 -25.73 1.17 -8.30
C CYS A 107 -27.15 1.63 -7.97
N ASN A 108 -28.07 0.67 -7.91
CA ASN A 108 -29.48 0.93 -7.62
C ASN A 108 -29.74 1.33 -6.15
N GLN A 109 -28.77 1.15 -5.25
CA GLN A 109 -28.87 1.58 -3.86
C GLN A 109 -28.50 3.05 -3.76
N LYS A 110 -29.48 3.91 -3.42
CA LYS A 110 -29.33 5.37 -3.42
C LYS A 110 -28.18 5.88 -2.53
N GLU A 111 -27.96 5.25 -1.38
CA GLU A 111 -26.89 5.60 -0.43
C GLU A 111 -25.50 5.25 -0.93
N MET A 112 -25.39 4.34 -1.90
CA MET A 112 -24.13 3.82 -2.40
C MET A 112 -23.86 4.24 -3.84
N ASN A 113 -24.81 4.96 -4.46
CA ASN A 113 -24.67 5.50 -5.79
C ASN A 113 -23.90 6.82 -5.75
N SER A 114 -23.18 7.13 -6.83
CA SER A 114 -22.44 8.40 -6.98
C SER A 114 -21.35 8.63 -5.92
N MET A 115 -20.75 7.56 -5.41
CA MET A 115 -19.65 7.61 -4.44
C MET A 115 -18.29 7.40 -5.10
N SER A 116 -17.27 8.07 -4.57
CA SER A 116 -15.88 7.95 -5.03
C SER A 116 -15.04 7.06 -4.11
N GLN A 117 -13.83 6.69 -4.56
CA GLN A 117 -12.84 5.97 -3.77
C GLN A 117 -11.50 6.70 -3.83
N MET A 118 -10.75 6.70 -2.73
CA MET A 118 -9.35 7.17 -2.73
C MET A 118 -8.47 6.14 -2.05
N SER A 119 -7.45 5.66 -2.76
CA SER A 119 -6.43 4.75 -2.24
C SER A 119 -5.29 5.49 -1.55
N GLU A 120 -4.51 4.78 -0.76
CA GLU A 120 -3.33 5.31 -0.08
C GLU A 120 -2.19 4.28 -0.07
N TYR A 121 -0.97 4.76 0.12
CA TYR A 121 0.17 3.89 0.42
C TYR A 121 1.05 4.53 1.49
N LYS A 122 1.72 3.69 2.29
CA LYS A 122 2.66 4.08 3.33
C LYS A 122 4.01 3.48 3.03
N SER A 123 5.06 4.29 3.09
CA SER A 123 6.42 3.90 2.73
C SER A 123 7.38 4.11 3.89
N THR A 124 8.18 3.10 4.16
CA THR A 124 9.40 3.17 4.99
C THR A 124 10.64 2.82 4.15
N LEU A 125 10.53 2.95 2.81
CA LEU A 125 11.64 2.74 1.88
C LEU A 125 12.75 3.75 2.16
N ARG A 126 13.99 3.28 2.29
CA ARG A 126 15.14 4.15 2.56
C ARG A 126 15.85 4.62 1.28
N ARG A 127 15.51 4.02 0.13
CA ARG A 127 16.00 4.45 -1.18
C ARG A 127 14.94 5.34 -1.85
N PRO A 128 15.37 6.42 -2.55
CA PRO A 128 14.44 7.37 -3.15
C PRO A 128 13.62 6.77 -4.30
N HIS A 129 14.15 5.74 -4.96
CA HIS A 129 13.49 5.06 -6.08
C HIS A 129 13.56 3.55 -5.92
N LEU A 130 12.46 2.88 -6.26
CA LEU A 130 12.37 1.43 -6.37
C LEU A 130 11.80 1.10 -7.76
N PHE A 131 12.65 0.52 -8.61
CA PHE A 131 12.32 0.12 -9.98
C PHE A 131 12.25 -1.41 -10.09
N PHE A 132 11.37 -1.92 -10.96
CA PHE A 132 11.20 -3.36 -11.16
C PHE A 132 12.08 -3.97 -12.25
N PHE A 133 12.62 -3.15 -13.16
CA PHE A 133 13.49 -3.62 -14.25
C PHE A 133 12.95 -4.83 -15.05
N PRO A 134 11.67 -4.84 -15.47
CA PRO A 134 11.10 -5.97 -16.20
C PRO A 134 11.82 -6.21 -17.53
N GLY A 135 12.18 -7.47 -17.80
CA GLY A 135 12.81 -7.88 -19.06
C GLY A 135 14.33 -7.66 -19.14
N ILE A 136 14.97 -7.10 -18.12
CA ILE A 136 16.45 -7.07 -18.06
C ILE A 136 16.97 -8.50 -17.83
N GLY A 137 17.94 -8.91 -18.66
CA GLY A 137 18.57 -10.24 -18.60
C GLY A 137 17.90 -11.31 -19.47
N VAL A 138 16.83 -10.97 -20.21
CA VAL A 138 16.22 -11.87 -21.19
C VAL A 138 16.78 -11.54 -22.58
N ASN A 139 17.74 -12.34 -23.06
CA ASN A 139 18.07 -12.38 -24.49
C ASN A 139 16.92 -13.12 -25.19
N ILE A 140 16.00 -12.38 -25.79
CA ILE A 140 14.99 -12.89 -26.74
C ILE A 140 15.43 -12.56 -28.16
#